data_AF-A0A1Q5GB14-F1
#
_entry.id   AF-A0A1Q5GB14-F1
#
_cell.length_a   1.000
_cell.length_b   1.000
_cell.length_c   1.000
_cell.angle_alpha   90.00
_cell.angle_beta   90.00
_cell.angle_gamma   90.00
#
_symmetry.space_group_name_H-M   'P 1'
#
loop_
_entity.id
_entity.type
_entity.pdbx_description
1 polymer ?
#
loop_
_entity_poly.entity_id
_entity_poly.type
_entity_poly.pdbx_seq_one_letter_code
_entity_poly.pdbx_strand_id
1 'polypeptide(L)' 'MLLRMTAVGRLSASTLINHRFEGERTEETYDVFARTGETGAREVVPSGAPHDEIAAPVRP' A
#
# COMPACT_ATOMS: atom_id res chain seq x y z
N MET A 1 7.52 -4.39 15.96
CA MET A 1 6.54 -5.41 16.40
C MET A 1 5.56 -5.79 15.29
N LEU A 2 4.87 -4.81 14.68
CA LEU A 2 3.84 -5.05 13.65
C LEU A 2 4.34 -5.85 12.44
N LEU A 3 5.51 -5.51 11.88
CA LEU A 3 6.10 -6.25 10.76
C LEU A 3 6.21 -7.76 11.03
N ARG A 4 6.62 -8.14 12.25
CA ARG A 4 6.72 -9.54 12.66
C ARG A 4 5.33 -10.19 12.69
N MET A 5 4.32 -9.49 13.21
CA MET A 5 2.94 -10.00 13.25
C MET A 5 2.36 -10.18 11.84
N THR A 6 2.62 -9.24 10.92
CA THR A 6 2.23 -9.35 9.51
C THR A 6 2.95 -10.51 8.83
N ALA A 7 4.26 -10.64 9.01
CA ALA A 7 5.07 -11.70 8.40
C ALA A 7 4.67 -13.11 8.84
N VAL A 8 4.14 -13.25 10.07
CA VAL A 8 3.62 -14.54 10.59
C VAL A 8 2.10 -14.67 10.49
N GLY A 9 1.42 -13.81 9.72
CA GLY A 9 -0.02 -13.88 9.48
C GLY A 9 -0.92 -13.54 10.67
N ARG A 10 -0.35 -13.04 11.78
CA ARG A 10 -1.10 -12.57 12.97
C ARG A 10 -1.75 -11.21 12.78
N LEU A 11 -1.37 -10.47 11.75
CA LEU A 11 -2.00 -9.23 11.31
C LEU A 11 -2.34 -9.36 9.83
N SER A 12 -3.63 -9.48 9.51
CA SER A 12 -4.11 -9.60 8.13
C SER A 12 -4.22 -8.23 7.46
N ALA A 13 -3.07 -7.58 7.23
CA ALA A 13 -3.01 -6.23 6.69
C ALA A 13 -3.68 -6.10 5.31
N SER A 14 -3.66 -7.17 4.50
CA SER A 14 -4.32 -7.20 3.19
C SER A 14 -5.84 -6.99 3.25
N THR A 15 -6.49 -7.32 4.38
CA THR A 15 -7.94 -7.12 4.56
C THR A 15 -8.32 -5.66 4.83
N LEU A 16 -7.33 -4.80 5.11
CA LEU A 16 -7.55 -3.39 5.37
C LEU A 16 -7.58 -2.58 4.06
N ILE A 17 -6.94 -3.08 2.98
CA ILE A 17 -6.90 -2.48 1.65
C ILE A 17 -8.25 -2.68 0.96
N ASN A 18 -9.00 -1.59 0.78
CA ASN A 18 -10.32 -1.62 0.15
C ASN A 18 -10.33 -1.04 -1.27
N HIS A 19 -9.29 -0.29 -1.64
CA HIS A 19 -9.12 0.25 -2.99
C HIS A 19 -7.68 0.16 -3.48
N ARG A 20 -7.52 -0.24 -4.75
CA ARG A 20 -6.25 -0.29 -5.47
C ARG A 20 -6.39 0.52 -6.74
N PHE A 21 -5.47 1.46 -6.96
CA PHE A 21 -5.42 2.26 -8.19
C PHE A 21 -4.25 1.79 -9.04
N GLU A 22 -4.49 1.60 -10.34
CA GLU A 22 -3.45 1.30 -11.31
C GLU A 22 -2.84 2.59 -11.87
N GLY A 23 -1.51 2.70 -11.80
CA GLY A 23 -0.73 3.80 -12.36
C GLY A 23 -0.15 4.80 -11.34
N GLU A 24 0.78 5.63 -11.82
CA GLU A 24 1.42 6.72 -11.05
C GLU A 24 0.48 7.92 -10.86
N ARG A 25 -0.70 7.69 -10.29
CA ARG A 25 -1.71 8.72 -10.07
C ARG A 25 -1.64 9.24 -8.64
N THR A 26 -0.53 9.91 -8.29
CA THR A 26 -0.31 10.48 -6.95
C THR A 26 -1.41 11.47 -6.58
N GLU A 27 -1.70 12.47 -7.42
CA GLU A 27 -2.67 13.53 -7.12
C GLU A 27 -4.13 13.01 -7.06
N GLU A 28 -4.54 12.18 -8.02
CA GLU A 28 -5.88 11.56 -8.01
C GLU A 28 -6.09 10.64 -6.79
N THR A 29 -5.04 9.95 -6.33
CA THR A 29 -5.10 9.13 -5.11
C THR A 29 -5.40 10.00 -3.89
N TYR A 30 -4.81 11.19 -3.80
CA TYR A 30 -5.09 12.13 -2.72
C TYR A 30 -6.53 12.66 -2.78
N ASP A 31 -7.04 12.99 -3.96
CA ASP A 31 -8.43 13.47 -4.13
C ASP A 31 -9.48 12.43 -3.73
N VAL A 32 -9.27 11.16 -4.10
CA VAL A 32 -10.15 10.06 -3.69
C VAL A 32 -10.15 9.88 -2.18
N PHE A 33 -8.98 9.94 -1.55
CA PHE A 33 -8.86 9.87 -0.10
C PHE A 33 -9.50 11.08 0.59
N ALA A 34 -9.38 12.28 0.02
CA ALA A 34 -10.02 13.47 0.59
C ALA A 34 -11.56 13.33 0.63
N ARG A 35 -12.14 12.51 -0.25
CA ARG A 35 -13.58 12.27 -0.37
C ARG A 35 -14.03 10.91 0.21
N THR A 36 -13.35 10.40 1.24
CA THR A 36 -13.64 9.09 1.88
C THR A 36 -15.14 8.83 2.15
N GLY A 37 -15.91 9.83 2.57
CA GLY A 37 -17.35 9.71 2.84
C GLY A 37 -18.22 9.46 1.60
N GLU A 38 -17.71 9.77 0.41
CA GLU A 38 -18.40 9.62 -0.87
C GLU A 38 -17.84 8.45 -1.68
N THR A 39 -16.53 8.21 -1.58
CA THR A 39 -15.82 7.16 -2.32
C THR A 39 -15.80 5.83 -1.57
N GLY A 40 -16.04 5.84 -0.25
CA GLY A 40 -15.85 4.66 0.61
C GLY A 40 -14.39 4.24 0.76
N ALA A 41 -13.43 5.03 0.24
CA ALA A 41 -12.02 4.72 0.29
C ALA A 41 -11.52 4.84 1.73
N ARG A 42 -11.07 3.72 2.33
CA ARG A 42 -10.55 3.67 3.71
C ARG A 42 -9.04 3.45 3.78
N GLU A 43 -8.50 2.71 2.83
CA GLU A 43 -7.06 2.50 2.62
C GLU A 43 -6.83 2.32 1.12
N VAL A 44 -5.86 3.04 0.58
CA VAL A 44 -5.55 3.08 -0.85
C VAL A 44 -4.06 2.81 -1.04
N VAL A 45 -3.77 1.90 -1.97
CA VAL A 45 -2.40 1.63 -2.41
C VAL A 45 -2.27 2.09 -3.87
N PRO A 46 -1.48 3.13 -4.15
CA PRO A 46 -1.10 3.47 -5.52
C PRO A 46 -0.20 2.35 -6.05
N SER A 47 -0.57 1.73 -7.17
CA SER A 47 0.27 0.70 -7.80
C SER A 47 1.03 1.27 -8.99
N GLY A 48 2.34 1.42 -8.82
CA GLY A 48 3.32 1.67 -9.88
C GLY A 48 4.15 0.42 -10.17
N ALA A 49 5.34 0.57 -10.77
CA ALA A 49 6.27 -0.54 -10.95
C ALA A 49 6.52 -1.29 -9.62
N PRO A 50 6.57 -2.63 -9.62
CA PRO A 50 6.86 -3.39 -8.41
C PRO A 50 8.24 -2.99 -7.86
N HIS A 51 8.30 -2.70 -6.56
CA HIS A 51 9.52 -2.41 -5.82
C HIS A 51 9.92 -3.63 -4.99
N ASP A 52 9.99 -4.79 -5.63
CA ASP A 52 10.38 -6.07 -5.03
C ASP A 52 11.88 -6.38 -5.18
N GLU A 53 12.61 -5.53 -5.90
CA GLU A 53 14.07 -5.60 -5.99
C GLU A 53 14.73 -5.22 -4.66
N ILE A 54 15.33 -6.21 -3.99
CA ILE A 54 16.16 -6.01 -2.81
C ILE A 54 17.62 -6.02 -3.25
N ALA A 55 18.28 -4.86 -3.19
CA ALA A 55 19.72 -4.79 -3.38
C ALA A 55 20.44 -5.45 -2.19
N ALA A 56 21.25 -6.47 -2.45
CA ALA A 56 22.13 -7.02 -1.43
C ALA A 56 23.20 -5.97 -1.04
N PRO A 57 23.54 -5.84 0.26
CA PRO A 57 24.59 -4.92 0.66
C PRO A 57 25.91 -5.31 0.00
N VAL A 58 26.53 -4.37 -0.71
CA VAL A 58 27.90 -4.53 -1.22
C VAL A 58 28.82 -4.64 0.00
N ARG A 59 29.40 -5.82 0.21
CA ARG A 59 30.42 -6.02 1.26
C ARG A 59 31.73 -5.38 0.75
N PRO A 60 32.41 -4.55 1.56
CA PRO A 60 33.70 -3.96 1.18
C PRO A 60 34.80 -5.00 1.00
#